data_AF-A0A095SHM3-F1
#
_entry.id   AF-A0A095SHM3-F1
#
_cell.length_a   1.000
_cell.length_b   1.000
_cell.length_c   1.000
_cell.angle_alpha   90.00
_cell.angle_beta   90.00
_cell.angle_gamma   90.00
#
_symmetry.space_group_name_H-M   'P 1'
#
loop_
_entity.id
_entity.type
_entity.pdbx_description
1 polymer ?
#
loop_
_entity_poly.entity_id
_entity_poly.type
_entity_poly.pdbx_seq_one_letter_code
_entity_poly.pdbx_strand_id
1 'polypeptide(L)'
;MGWSALSIHQLCQQAGLNKRYFYESFKSLDALAAALVNDLAEQLIETGQTAALAGIQQGLDTSALARHALKAAIGWLVDDPRRTRMLFSVASENSQALQHRQEVIRKLAQTLSAFSIEYHQADEPHVIAKVGSALLIGGTIEIIVSWLDGYLELSLDELVEDVACFWVAVGDSAIDLTKTRLGIE
;
A
#
# COMPACT_ATOMS: atom_id res chain seq x y z
N MET A 1 -7.78 13.06 18.49
CA MET A 1 -7.27 12.21 19.59
C MET A 1 -6.53 11.04 18.97
N GLY A 2 -5.37 10.66 19.51
CA GLY A 2 -4.62 9.49 19.05
C GLY A 2 -5.23 8.19 19.57
N TRP A 3 -4.89 7.07 18.93
CA TRP A 3 -5.36 5.72 19.29
C TRP A 3 -5.13 5.36 20.77
N SER A 4 -4.04 5.86 21.35
CA SER A 4 -3.65 5.65 22.76
C SER A 4 -4.58 6.31 23.79
N ALA A 5 -5.36 7.32 23.40
CA ALA A 5 -6.31 8.00 24.29
C ALA A 5 -7.73 7.43 24.19
N LEU A 6 -7.96 6.46 23.29
CA LEU A 6 -9.27 5.85 23.08
C LEU A 6 -9.54 4.80 24.17
N SER A 7 -10.72 4.82 24.78
CA SER A 7 -11.18 3.73 25.65
C SER A 7 -12.31 2.94 24.98
N ILE A 8 -12.40 1.64 25.27
CA ILE A 8 -13.51 0.78 24.81
C ILE A 8 -14.86 1.39 25.21
N HIS A 9 -14.94 2.02 26.38
CA HIS A 9 -16.17 2.66 26.84
C HIS A 9 -16.59 3.82 25.93
N GLN A 10 -15.67 4.74 25.61
CA GLN A 10 -15.94 5.87 24.71
C GLN A 10 -16.27 5.40 23.30
N LEU A 11 -15.56 4.38 22.79
CA LEU A 11 -15.84 3.79 21.49
C LEU A 11 -17.26 3.19 21.43
N CYS A 12 -17.62 2.37 22.41
CA CYS A 12 -18.95 1.77 22.52
C CYS A 12 -20.05 2.85 22.59
N GLN A 13 -19.83 3.91 23.37
CA GLN A 13 -20.76 5.02 23.49
C GLN A 13 -20.97 5.75 22.16
N GLN A 14 -19.89 6.03 21.42
CA GLN A 14 -19.97 6.68 20.10
C GLN A 14 -20.60 5.77 19.03
N ALA A 15 -20.30 4.47 19.06
CA ALA A 15 -20.84 3.50 18.12
C ALA A 15 -22.28 3.07 18.42
N GLY A 16 -22.85 3.47 19.56
CA GLY A 16 -24.18 3.01 20.00
C GLY A 16 -24.21 1.52 20.36
N LEU A 17 -23.06 0.91 20.67
CA LEU A 17 -22.91 -0.50 20.98
C LEU A 17 -22.63 -0.71 22.48
N ASN A 18 -22.99 -1.87 23.01
CA ASN A 18 -22.55 -2.27 24.35
C ASN A 18 -21.18 -2.95 24.31
N LYS A 19 -20.52 -3.07 25.47
CA LYS A 19 -19.19 -3.72 25.58
C LYS A 19 -19.20 -5.19 25.17
N ARG A 20 -20.34 -5.89 25.29
CA ARG A 20 -20.44 -7.30 24.91
C ARG A 20 -20.24 -7.47 23.40
N TYR A 21 -20.88 -6.64 22.58
CA TYR A 21 -20.66 -6.65 21.13
C TYR A 21 -19.20 -6.35 20.76
N PHE A 22 -18.54 -5.43 21.47
CA PHE A 22 -17.12 -5.17 21.25
C PHE A 22 -16.27 -6.42 21.48
N TYR A 23 -16.43 -7.09 22.63
CA TYR A 23 -15.63 -8.28 22.96
C TYR A 23 -16.01 -9.54 22.17
N GLU A 24 -17.20 -9.58 21.57
CA GLU A 24 -17.59 -10.60 20.59
C GLU A 24 -16.78 -10.47 19.29
N SER A 25 -16.41 -9.25 18.88
CA SER A 25 -15.64 -8.99 17.66
C SER A 25 -14.13 -8.84 17.89
N PHE A 26 -13.72 -8.23 19.00
CA PHE A 26 -12.33 -7.85 19.25
C PHE A 26 -11.90 -8.09 20.70
N LYS A 27 -10.72 -8.69 20.87
CA LYS A 27 -10.17 -8.99 22.20
C LYS A 27 -9.60 -7.77 22.92
N SER A 28 -9.19 -6.74 22.17
CA SER A 28 -8.59 -5.51 22.68
C SER A 28 -8.73 -4.37 21.67
N LEU A 29 -8.41 -3.14 22.09
CA LEU A 29 -8.25 -2.04 21.14
C LEU A 29 -7.13 -2.34 20.14
N ASP A 30 -6.00 -2.88 20.55
CA ASP A 30 -4.93 -3.26 19.60
C ASP A 30 -5.41 -4.24 18.52
N ALA A 31 -6.26 -5.21 18.89
CA ALA A 31 -6.87 -6.14 17.94
C ALA A 31 -7.83 -5.43 16.96
N LEU A 32 -8.61 -4.47 17.43
CA LEU A 32 -9.43 -3.61 16.56
C LEU A 32 -8.56 -2.75 15.64
N ALA A 33 -7.46 -2.20 16.14
CA ALA A 33 -6.54 -1.37 15.37
C ALA A 33 -5.92 -2.16 14.22
N ALA A 34 -5.41 -3.36 14.52
CA ALA A 34 -4.84 -4.26 13.52
C ALA A 34 -5.88 -4.67 12.48
N ALA A 35 -7.12 -4.98 12.90
CA ALA A 35 -8.19 -5.27 11.96
C ALA A 35 -8.52 -4.08 11.04
N LEU A 36 -8.56 -2.86 11.59
CA LEU A 36 -8.78 -1.65 10.81
C LEU A 36 -7.63 -1.36 9.84
N VAL A 37 -6.39 -1.55 10.27
CA VAL A 37 -5.21 -1.40 9.40
C VAL A 37 -5.23 -2.41 8.25
N ASN A 38 -5.58 -3.66 8.53
CA ASN A 38 -5.77 -4.68 7.50
C ASN A 38 -6.86 -4.31 6.49
N ASP A 39 -8.02 -3.87 6.97
CA ASP A 39 -9.14 -3.44 6.15
C ASP A 39 -8.76 -2.26 5.24
N LEU A 40 -8.07 -1.26 5.80
CA LEU A 40 -7.55 -0.13 5.02
C LEU A 40 -6.52 -0.57 3.97
N ALA A 41 -5.65 -1.53 4.29
CA ALA A 41 -4.69 -2.07 3.34
C ALA A 41 -5.39 -2.84 2.21
N GLU A 42 -6.48 -3.56 2.51
CA GLU A 42 -7.30 -4.25 1.51
C GLU A 42 -8.01 -3.27 0.59
N GLN A 43 -8.63 -2.22 1.13
CA GLN A 43 -9.26 -1.17 0.33
C GLN A 43 -8.25 -0.44 -0.57
N LEU A 44 -7.03 -0.19 -0.08
CA LEU A 44 -5.95 0.40 -0.88
C LEU A 44 -5.55 -0.51 -2.05
N ILE A 45 -5.39 -1.82 -1.78
CA ILE A 45 -5.09 -2.82 -2.80
C ILE A 45 -6.21 -2.88 -3.85
N GLU A 46 -7.45 -2.98 -3.41
CA GLU A 46 -8.63 -3.08 -4.27
C GLU A 46 -8.77 -1.82 -5.17
N THR A 47 -8.52 -0.64 -4.60
CA THR A 47 -8.54 0.63 -5.36
C THR A 47 -7.50 0.62 -6.48
N GLY A 48 -6.26 0.26 -6.17
CA GLY A 48 -5.18 0.18 -7.17
C GLY A 48 -5.43 -0.88 -8.25
N GLN A 49 -5.90 -2.07 -7.85
CA GLN A 49 -6.19 -3.16 -8.77
C GLN A 49 -7.37 -2.84 -9.69
N THR A 50 -8.43 -2.25 -9.16
CA THR A 50 -9.60 -1.85 -9.94
C THR A 50 -9.21 -0.81 -10.99
N ALA A 51 -8.40 0.19 -10.62
CA ALA A 51 -7.88 1.17 -11.56
C ALA A 51 -6.96 0.52 -12.60
N ALA A 52 -6.06 -0.38 -12.20
CA ALA A 52 -5.19 -1.09 -13.14
C ALA A 52 -6.00 -1.92 -14.16
N LEU A 53 -6.98 -2.70 -13.70
CA LEU A 53 -7.86 -3.48 -14.57
C LEU A 53 -8.64 -2.58 -15.55
N ALA A 54 -9.18 -1.46 -15.07
CA ALA A 54 -9.86 -0.50 -15.93
C ALA A 54 -8.92 0.12 -16.97
N GLY A 55 -7.67 0.44 -16.59
CA GLY A 55 -6.65 0.94 -17.50
C GLY A 55 -6.23 -0.06 -18.58
N ILE A 56 -6.11 -1.34 -18.21
CA ILE A 56 -5.82 -2.43 -19.17
C ILE A 56 -6.96 -2.57 -20.18
N GLN A 57 -8.22 -2.53 -19.73
CA GLN A 57 -9.39 -2.59 -20.61
C GLN A 57 -9.47 -1.40 -21.58
N GLN A 58 -8.96 -0.24 -21.17
CA GLN A 58 -8.84 0.96 -22.01
C GLN A 58 -7.64 0.92 -22.97
N GLY A 59 -6.75 -0.07 -22.85
CA GLY A 59 -5.56 -0.19 -23.68
C GLY A 59 -4.46 0.82 -23.35
N LEU A 60 -4.36 1.24 -22.08
CA LEU A 60 -3.26 2.11 -21.65
C LEU A 60 -1.91 1.38 -21.79
N ASP A 61 -0.89 2.11 -22.24
CA ASP A 61 0.50 1.64 -22.19
C ASP A 61 0.99 1.51 -20.74
N THR A 62 2.13 0.84 -20.52
CA THR A 62 2.68 0.58 -19.18
C THR A 62 2.84 1.85 -18.33
N SER A 63 3.28 2.94 -18.95
CA SER A 63 3.52 4.22 -18.26
C SER A 63 2.20 4.89 -17.85
N ALA A 64 1.23 4.96 -18.76
CA ALA A 64 -0.10 5.48 -18.49
C ALA A 64 -0.87 4.61 -17.48
N LEU A 65 -0.70 3.29 -17.55
CA LEU A 65 -1.28 2.33 -16.61
C LEU A 65 -0.74 2.54 -15.20
N ALA A 66 0.58 2.66 -15.04
CA ALA A 66 1.23 2.92 -13.75
C ALA A 66 0.71 4.23 -13.14
N ARG A 67 0.68 5.32 -13.91
CA ARG A 67 0.12 6.61 -13.48
C ARG A 67 -1.33 6.49 -13.06
N HIS A 68 -2.16 5.82 -13.86
CA HIS A 68 -3.58 5.68 -13.60
C HIS A 68 -3.85 4.92 -12.28
N ALA A 69 -3.19 3.79 -12.07
CA ALA A 69 -3.34 2.98 -10.87
C ALA A 69 -2.78 3.68 -9.62
N LEU A 70 -1.61 4.32 -9.73
CA LEU A 70 -0.99 5.07 -8.63
C LEU A 70 -1.79 6.30 -8.26
N LYS A 71 -2.35 7.03 -9.25
CA LYS A 71 -3.23 8.17 -8.98
C LYS A 71 -4.45 7.76 -8.16
N ALA A 72 -5.07 6.63 -8.50
CA ALA A 72 -6.21 6.11 -7.75
C ALA A 72 -5.82 5.70 -6.32
N ALA A 73 -4.74 4.93 -6.16
CA ALA A 73 -4.30 4.43 -4.87
C ALA A 73 -3.80 5.55 -3.93
N ILE A 74 -2.92 6.42 -4.43
CA ILE A 74 -2.38 7.55 -3.67
C ILE A 74 -3.49 8.57 -3.39
N GLY A 75 -4.35 8.88 -4.38
CA GLY A 75 -5.51 9.74 -4.19
C GLY A 75 -6.41 9.25 -3.06
N TRP A 76 -6.82 7.98 -3.10
CA TRP A 76 -7.61 7.38 -2.02
C TRP A 76 -6.93 7.48 -0.66
N LEU A 77 -5.61 7.30 -0.61
CA LEU A 77 -4.85 7.36 0.63
C LEU A 77 -4.82 8.77 1.24
N VAL A 78 -4.69 9.81 0.40
CA VAL A 78 -4.47 11.20 0.85
C VAL A 78 -5.78 11.99 0.96
N ASP A 79 -6.86 11.56 0.30
CA ASP A 79 -8.21 12.13 0.42
C ASP A 79 -8.75 12.12 1.86
N ASP A 80 -8.28 11.17 2.67
CA ASP A 80 -8.52 11.15 4.11
C ASP A 80 -7.20 10.98 4.86
N PRO A 81 -6.67 12.05 5.49
CA PRO A 81 -5.42 12.01 6.24
C PRO A 81 -5.39 10.95 7.36
N ARG A 82 -6.57 10.48 7.81
CA ARG A 82 -6.67 9.40 8.80
C ARG A 82 -6.20 8.07 8.22
N ARG A 83 -6.39 7.79 6.92
CA ARG A 83 -5.95 6.55 6.26
C ARG A 83 -4.44 6.46 6.27
N THR A 84 -3.77 7.51 5.78
CA THR A 84 -2.30 7.59 5.81
C THR A 84 -1.77 7.47 7.22
N ARG A 85 -2.36 8.20 8.19
CA ARG A 85 -1.94 8.09 9.59
C ARG A 85 -2.14 6.67 10.13
N MET A 86 -3.25 6.01 9.86
CA MET A 86 -3.48 4.66 10.37
C MET A 86 -2.55 3.62 9.72
N LEU A 87 -2.29 3.73 8.42
CA LEU A 87 -1.45 2.79 7.68
C LEU A 87 0.05 3.01 7.91
N PHE A 88 0.48 4.27 7.97
CA PHE A 88 1.90 4.65 7.88
C PHE A 88 2.41 5.50 9.04
N SER A 89 1.55 6.02 9.93
CA SER A 89 2.04 6.68 11.14
C SER A 89 2.93 5.70 11.90
N VAL A 90 4.08 6.21 12.31
CA VAL A 90 4.95 5.49 13.23
C VAL A 90 4.17 5.41 14.55
N ALA A 91 3.50 4.29 14.80
CA ALA A 91 3.07 3.92 16.14
C ALA A 91 4.34 3.61 16.93
N SER A 92 5.13 4.65 17.23
CA SER A 92 6.55 4.54 17.57
C SER A 92 6.83 4.02 18.98
N GLU A 93 5.86 3.35 19.62
CA GLU A 93 5.98 2.91 21.01
C GLU A 93 5.52 1.46 21.24
N ASN A 94 4.94 0.77 20.25
CA ASN A 94 4.48 -0.61 20.40
C ASN A 94 5.08 -1.56 19.34
N SER A 95 5.85 -2.56 19.79
CA SER A 95 6.48 -3.57 18.93
C SER A 95 5.49 -4.37 18.08
N GLN A 96 4.26 -4.59 18.54
CA GLN A 96 3.21 -5.28 17.78
C GLN A 96 2.73 -4.43 16.60
N ALA A 97 2.58 -3.12 16.79
CA ALA A 97 2.18 -2.22 15.71
C ALA A 97 3.24 -2.14 14.61
N LEU A 98 4.52 -2.16 14.99
CA LEU A 98 5.63 -2.22 14.03
C LEU A 98 5.63 -3.53 13.23
N GLN A 99 5.47 -4.67 13.90
CA GLN A 99 5.37 -5.98 13.23
C GLN A 99 4.19 -6.01 12.25
N HIS A 100 3.04 -5.52 12.68
CA HIS A 100 1.85 -5.49 11.85
C HIS A 100 2.02 -4.59 10.59
N ARG A 101 2.66 -3.43 10.76
CA ARG A 101 3.03 -2.57 9.62
C ARG A 101 3.95 -3.32 8.63
N GLN A 102 4.93 -4.07 9.12
CA GLN A 102 5.80 -4.87 8.24
C GLN A 102 5.01 -5.95 7.48
N GLU A 103 4.00 -6.56 8.10
CA GLU A 103 3.12 -7.52 7.44
C GLU A 103 2.30 -6.85 6.31
N VAL A 104 1.75 -5.67 6.56
CA VAL A 104 1.01 -4.88 5.56
C VAL A 104 1.90 -4.50 4.38
N ILE A 105 3.10 -3.98 4.64
CA ILE A 105 4.08 -3.64 3.59
C ILE A 105 4.44 -4.88 2.77
N ARG A 106 4.64 -6.02 3.43
CA ARG A 106 4.93 -7.29 2.75
C ARG A 106 3.75 -7.76 1.91
N LYS A 107 2.51 -7.62 2.39
CA LYS A 107 1.28 -7.95 1.64
C LYS A 107 1.19 -7.10 0.36
N LEU A 108 1.39 -5.78 0.47
CA LEU A 108 1.40 -4.87 -0.68
C LEU A 108 2.47 -5.25 -1.71
N ALA A 109 3.69 -5.57 -1.26
CA ALA A 109 4.77 -6.00 -2.15
C ALA A 109 4.48 -7.34 -2.83
N GLN A 110 3.85 -8.29 -2.12
CA GLN A 110 3.41 -9.56 -2.69
C GLN A 110 2.33 -9.36 -3.75
N THR A 111 1.35 -8.47 -3.50
CA THR A 111 0.32 -8.12 -4.47
C THR A 111 0.90 -7.49 -5.73
N LEU A 112 1.84 -6.55 -5.59
CA LEU A 112 2.52 -5.94 -6.73
C LEU A 112 3.32 -6.98 -7.53
N SER A 113 4.03 -7.88 -6.83
CA SER A 113 4.78 -8.94 -7.49
C SER A 113 3.86 -9.90 -8.26
N ALA A 114 2.69 -10.25 -7.71
CA ALA A 114 1.71 -11.09 -8.39
C ALA A 114 1.15 -10.42 -9.64
N PHE A 115 0.77 -9.14 -9.54
CA PHE A 115 0.31 -8.34 -10.67
C PHE A 115 1.38 -8.27 -11.78
N SER A 116 2.65 -8.03 -11.42
CA SER A 116 3.75 -7.95 -12.39
C SER A 116 3.94 -9.27 -13.16
N ILE A 117 3.86 -10.41 -12.47
CA ILE A 117 3.98 -11.74 -13.10
C ILE A 117 2.85 -11.97 -14.11
N GLU A 118 1.61 -11.66 -13.72
CA GLU A 118 0.44 -11.80 -14.59
C GLU A 118 0.53 -10.84 -15.78
N TYR A 119 0.86 -9.58 -15.54
CA TYR A 119 0.95 -8.54 -16.56
C TYR A 119 2.03 -8.83 -17.61
N HIS A 120 3.18 -9.38 -17.20
CA HIS A 120 4.29 -9.73 -18.10
C HIS A 120 4.26 -11.18 -18.59
N GLN A 121 3.25 -11.98 -18.21
CA GLN A 121 3.13 -13.40 -18.56
C GLN A 121 4.41 -14.20 -18.23
N ALA A 122 5.01 -13.95 -17.08
CA ALA A 122 6.24 -14.60 -16.66
C ALA A 122 5.97 -15.99 -16.04
N ASP A 123 6.79 -16.99 -16.38
CA ASP A 123 6.58 -18.39 -15.95
C ASP A 123 6.82 -18.64 -14.44
N GLU A 124 7.67 -17.85 -13.76
CA GLU A 124 7.86 -17.94 -12.31
C GLU A 124 8.16 -16.59 -11.62
N PRO A 125 7.81 -16.43 -10.32
CA PRO A 125 8.22 -15.29 -9.50
C PRO A 125 9.75 -15.26 -9.34
N HIS A 126 10.46 -14.62 -10.26
CA HIS A 126 11.88 -14.42 -10.07
C HIS A 126 12.12 -13.59 -8.81
N VAL A 127 13.12 -14.00 -8.01
CA VAL A 127 13.49 -13.30 -6.77
C VAL A 127 13.68 -11.80 -7.01
N ILE A 128 14.12 -11.40 -8.22
CA ILE A 128 14.26 -9.99 -8.59
C ILE A 128 12.94 -9.22 -8.63
N ALA A 129 11.83 -9.84 -9.06
CA ALA A 129 10.50 -9.22 -9.04
C ALA A 129 10.02 -8.95 -7.60
N LYS A 130 10.31 -9.88 -6.68
CA LYS A 130 10.04 -9.70 -5.24
C LYS A 130 10.90 -8.57 -4.64
N VAL A 131 12.18 -8.49 -5.02
CA VAL A 131 13.08 -7.41 -4.59
C VAL A 131 12.60 -6.06 -5.13
N GLY A 132 12.29 -5.98 -6.42
CA GLY A 132 11.75 -4.77 -7.06
C GLY A 132 10.44 -4.33 -6.44
N SER A 133 9.51 -5.26 -6.20
CA SER A 133 8.22 -4.94 -5.56
C SER A 133 8.39 -4.43 -4.13
N ALA A 134 9.31 -5.03 -3.35
CA ALA A 134 9.60 -4.55 -2.01
C ALA A 134 10.23 -3.14 -2.01
N LEU A 135 11.15 -2.88 -2.94
CA LEU A 135 11.76 -1.56 -3.16
C LEU A 135 10.70 -0.51 -3.51
N LEU A 136 9.83 -0.82 -4.49
CA LEU A 136 8.81 0.11 -4.98
C LEU A 136 7.78 0.43 -3.89
N ILE A 137 7.26 -0.56 -3.18
CA ILE A 137 6.29 -0.33 -2.10
C ILE A 137 6.92 0.45 -0.95
N GLY A 138 8.09 0.02 -0.48
CA GLY A 138 8.79 0.71 0.61
C GLY A 138 9.12 2.15 0.26
N GLY A 139 9.69 2.38 -0.92
CA GLY A 139 10.02 3.70 -1.43
C GLY A 139 8.80 4.60 -1.62
N THR A 140 7.71 4.06 -2.18
CA THR A 140 6.45 4.83 -2.37
C THR A 140 5.88 5.29 -1.03
N ILE A 141 5.88 4.43 -0.02
CA ILE A 141 5.41 4.80 1.33
C ILE A 141 6.29 5.92 1.91
N GLU A 142 7.61 5.79 1.81
CA GLU A 142 8.54 6.82 2.31
C GLU A 142 8.38 8.16 1.60
N ILE A 143 8.18 8.14 0.27
CA ILE A 143 7.93 9.34 -0.54
C ILE A 143 6.63 10.02 -0.09
N ILE A 144 5.55 9.27 0.09
CA ILE A 144 4.26 9.82 0.55
C ILE A 144 4.39 10.42 1.95
N VAL A 145 5.06 9.73 2.88
CA VAL A 145 5.29 10.25 4.23
C VAL A 145 6.12 11.55 4.18
N SER A 146 7.21 11.55 3.42
CA SER A 146 8.09 12.72 3.25
C SER A 146 7.34 13.92 2.63
N TRP A 147 6.45 13.65 1.68
CA TRP A 147 5.59 14.67 1.07
C TRP A 147 4.57 15.23 2.05
N LEU A 148 3.90 14.39 2.82
CA LEU A 148 2.93 14.81 3.83
C LEU A 148 3.56 15.59 4.99
N ASP A 149 4.81 15.28 5.33
CA ASP A 149 5.59 16.01 6.34
C ASP A 149 6.22 17.31 5.80
N GLY A 150 6.02 17.61 4.50
CA GLY A 150 6.52 18.82 3.85
C GLY A 150 8.02 18.80 3.52
N TYR A 151 8.68 17.65 3.62
CA TYR A 151 10.08 17.50 3.20
C TYR A 151 10.22 17.50 1.67
N LEU A 152 9.22 16.97 0.97
CA LEU A 152 9.12 17.05 -0.50
C LEU A 152 8.07 18.09 -0.88
N GLU A 153 8.51 19.18 -1.52
CA GLU A 153 7.62 20.26 -1.99
C GLU A 153 7.17 19.99 -3.43
N LEU A 154 6.16 19.12 -3.58
CA LEU A 154 5.58 18.71 -4.87
C LEU A 154 4.05 18.83 -4.81
N SER A 155 3.39 18.96 -5.96
CA SER A 155 1.96 18.69 -6.08
C SER A 155 1.67 17.18 -6.06
N LEU A 156 0.42 16.81 -5.81
CA LEU A 156 0.00 15.39 -5.87
C LEU A 156 0.22 14.80 -7.27
N ASP A 157 -0.03 15.57 -8.33
CA ASP A 157 0.16 15.11 -9.71
C ASP A 157 1.63 14.88 -10.04
N GLU A 158 2.54 15.77 -9.58
CA GLU A 158 3.99 15.59 -9.73
C GLU A 158 4.49 14.35 -8.97
N LEU A 159 4.04 14.17 -7.72
CA LEU A 159 4.39 12.99 -6.93
C LEU A 159 3.94 11.69 -7.62
N VAL A 160 2.73 11.66 -8.16
CA VAL A 160 2.21 10.50 -8.89
C VAL A 160 3.03 10.23 -10.16
N GLU A 161 3.39 11.28 -10.91
CA GLU A 161 4.20 11.15 -12.13
C GLU A 161 5.58 10.56 -11.81
N ASP A 162 6.26 11.10 -10.81
CA ASP A 162 7.61 10.69 -10.42
C ASP A 162 7.62 9.24 -9.90
N VAL A 163 6.66 8.88 -9.03
CA VAL A 163 6.53 7.52 -8.53
C VAL A 163 6.22 6.54 -9.67
N ALA A 164 5.33 6.91 -10.60
CA ALA A 164 5.02 6.07 -11.75
C ALA A 164 6.24 5.85 -12.65
N CYS A 165 7.06 6.87 -12.88
CA CYS A 165 8.33 6.74 -13.60
C CYS A 165 9.25 5.71 -12.95
N PHE A 166 9.40 5.74 -11.61
CA PHE A 166 10.22 4.75 -10.90
C PHE A 166 9.65 3.34 -10.99
N TRP A 167 8.33 3.18 -10.91
CA TRP A 167 7.67 1.88 -11.04
C TRP A 167 7.94 1.24 -12.41
N VAL A 168 7.82 2.00 -13.50
CA VAL A 168 8.10 1.53 -14.86
C VAL A 168 9.57 1.16 -15.00
N ALA A 169 10.48 2.07 -14.61
CA ALA A 169 11.93 1.85 -14.76
C ALA A 169 12.42 0.60 -14.00
N VAL A 170 11.94 0.39 -12.77
CA VAL A 170 12.28 -0.79 -11.97
C VAL A 170 11.63 -2.05 -12.54
N GLY A 171 10.40 -1.96 -13.04
CA GLY A 171 9.70 -3.07 -13.70
C GLY A 171 10.47 -3.56 -14.93
N ASP A 172 10.80 -2.66 -15.85
CA ASP A 172 11.57 -2.96 -17.07
C ASP A 172 12.95 -3.57 -16.70
N SER A 173 13.64 -2.96 -15.73
CA SER A 173 14.94 -3.47 -15.26
C SER A 173 14.84 -4.88 -14.65
N ALA A 174 13.75 -5.20 -13.95
CA ALA A 174 13.56 -6.51 -13.36
C ALA A 174 13.32 -7.60 -14.43
N ILE A 175 12.65 -7.26 -15.52
CA ILE A 175 12.45 -8.15 -16.68
C ILE A 175 13.78 -8.41 -17.37
N ASP A 176 14.56 -7.37 -17.64
CA ASP A 176 15.86 -7.50 -18.32
C ASP A 176 16.83 -8.33 -17.48
N LEU A 177 16.92 -8.07 -16.17
CA LEU A 177 17.75 -8.87 -15.27
C LEU A 177 17.31 -10.34 -15.20
N THR A 178 16.01 -10.59 -15.34
CA THR A 178 15.47 -11.95 -15.39
C THR A 178 15.97 -12.67 -16.65
N LYS A 179 15.83 -12.05 -17.83
CA LYS A 179 16.32 -12.58 -19.10
C LYS A 179 17.81 -12.88 -19.06
N THR A 180 18.62 -11.94 -18.56
CA THR A 180 20.07 -12.11 -18.39
C THR A 180 20.40 -13.30 -17.49
N ARG A 181 19.70 -13.46 -16.36
CA ARG A 181 19.94 -14.58 -15.42
C ARG A 181 19.54 -15.93 -15.98
N LEU A 182 18.57 -15.96 -16.88
CA LEU A 182 18.11 -17.18 -17.57
C LEU A 182 18.94 -17.51 -18.83
N GLY A 183 19.81 -16.59 -19.28
CA GLY A 183 20.56 -16.75 -20.52
C GLY A 183 19.69 -16.70 -21.78
N ILE A 184 18.55 -16.01 -21.71
CA ILE A 184 17.62 -15.80 -22.83
C ILE A 184 17.90 -14.37 -23.35
N GLU A 185 18.77 -14.24 -24.34
CA GLU A 185 19.00 -12.97 -25.08
C GLU A 185 17.98 -12.78 -26.21
#